data_AF-A0AAD4M7D0-F1
#
_entry.id   AF-A0AAD4M7D0-F1
#
_cell.length_a   1.000
_cell.length_b   1.000
_cell.length_c   1.000
_cell.angle_alpha   90.00
_cell.angle_beta   90.00
_cell.angle_gamma   90.00
#
_symmetry.space_group_name_H-M   'P 1'
#
loop_
_entity.id
_entity.type
_entity.pdbx_description
1 polymer ?
#
loop_
_entity_poly.entity_id
_entity_poly.type
_entity_poly.pdbx_seq_one_letter_code
_entity_poly.pdbx_strand_id
1 'polypeptide(L)'
;VEICDQPQSRYITATFELPGLKKEEIGVHLTHDGRLTISGDRRSPPFLSNTDPALAIYPVKELKYGRFERTINVPAGLEVSVKDINASLADGMLCVSWPRAIQPALSQVPTHVVSMA
;
A
#
# COMPACT_ATOMS: atom_id res chain seq x y z
N VAL A 1 0.30 -6.28 -0.14
CA VAL A 1 1.06 -5.02 -0.01
C VAL A 1 2.50 -5.36 -0.15
N GLU A 2 3.20 -4.67 -1.03
CA GLU A 2 4.63 -4.79 -1.25
C GLU A 2 5.27 -3.47 -0.81
N ILE A 3 6.33 -3.52 0.01
CA ILE A 3 7.01 -2.31 0.50
C ILE A 3 8.44 -2.32 -0.03
N CYS A 4 8.77 -1.33 -0.85
CA CYS A 4 10.09 -1.19 -1.46
C CYS A 4 10.83 -0.03 -0.81
N ASP A 5 11.91 -0.36 -0.11
CA ASP A 5 12.81 0.60 0.52
C ASP A 5 14.16 0.64 -0.22
N GLN A 6 14.25 1.38 -1.32
CA GLN A 6 15.49 1.47 -2.11
C GLN A 6 16.51 2.40 -1.44
N PRO A 7 17.74 1.94 -1.10
CA PRO A 7 18.72 2.74 -0.33
C PRO A 7 19.04 4.11 -0.92
N GLN A 8 19.06 4.22 -2.26
CA GLN A 8 19.39 5.46 -2.97
C GLN A 8 18.18 6.39 -3.17
N SER A 9 16.96 5.93 -2.88
CA SER A 9 15.73 6.73 -3.00
C SER A 9 15.50 7.58 -1.74
N ARG A 10 15.02 8.80 -1.96
CA ARG A 10 14.51 9.69 -0.90
C ARG A 10 13.12 9.29 -0.40
N TYR A 11 12.47 8.34 -1.06
CA TYR A 11 11.12 7.90 -0.76
C TYR A 11 11.06 6.39 -0.56
N ILE A 12 10.23 5.98 0.39
CA ILE A 12 9.77 4.60 0.54
C ILE A 12 8.45 4.49 -0.21
N THR A 13 8.24 3.37 -0.91
CA THR A 13 7.02 3.13 -1.68
C THR A 13 6.34 1.85 -1.21
N ALA A 14 5.02 1.92 -1.02
CA ALA A 14 4.17 0.76 -0.80
C ALA A 14 3.16 0.61 -1.93
N THR A 15 3.01 -0.61 -2.43
CA THR A 15 2.08 -0.96 -3.51
C THR A 15 1.01 -1.91 -3.00
N PHE A 16 -0.25 -1.62 -3.32
CA PHE A 16 -1.42 -2.38 -2.90
C PHE A 16 -2.24 -2.81 -4.12
N GLU A 17 -2.63 -4.09 -4.16
CA GLU A 17 -3.60 -4.61 -5.12
C GLU A 17 -5.01 -4.22 -4.67
N LEU A 18 -5.61 -3.28 -5.37
CA LEU A 18 -6.97 -2.78 -5.16
C LEU A 18 -7.80 -2.83 -6.47
N PRO A 19 -7.88 -4.00 -7.15
CA PRO A 19 -8.58 -4.12 -8.42
C PRO A 19 -10.09 -3.91 -8.26
N GLY A 20 -10.65 -3.11 -9.16
CA GLY A 20 -12.08 -2.80 -9.22
C GLY A 20 -12.53 -1.71 -8.24
N LEU A 21 -11.60 -1.03 -7.58
CA LEU A 21 -11.89 0.15 -6.77
C LEU A 21 -11.49 1.42 -7.51
N LYS A 22 -12.31 2.45 -7.37
CA LYS A 22 -11.99 3.79 -7.82
C LYS A 22 -11.24 4.57 -6.73
N LYS A 23 -10.58 5.66 -7.10
CA LYS A 23 -9.74 6.47 -6.19
C LYS A 23 -10.54 7.01 -5.00
N GLU A 24 -11.79 7.42 -5.20
CA GLU A 24 -12.62 7.97 -4.12
C GLU A 24 -13.17 6.90 -3.15
N GLU A 25 -13.10 5.61 -3.50
CA GLU A 25 -13.49 4.49 -2.64
C GLU A 25 -12.33 4.06 -1.72
N ILE A 26 -11.17 4.73 -1.82
CA ILE A 26 -9.95 4.41 -1.09
C ILE A 26 -9.62 5.52 -0.10
N GLY A 27 -9.60 5.18 1.18
CA GLY A 27 -9.12 6.03 2.25
C GLY A 27 -7.61 5.93 2.40
N VAL A 28 -6.92 7.08 2.48
CA VAL A 28 -5.50 7.18 2.84
C VAL A 28 -5.38 8.14 4.02
N HIS A 29 -5.00 7.62 5.18
CA HIS A 29 -4.97 8.40 6.42
C HIS A 29 -3.62 8.25 7.10
N LEU A 30 -2.98 9.37 7.45
CA LEU A 30 -1.78 9.40 8.27
C LEU A 30 -2.14 9.97 9.63
N THR A 31 -1.85 9.22 10.69
CA THR A 31 -2.00 9.68 12.06
C THR A 31 -0.74 10.39 12.55
N HIS A 32 -0.86 11.21 13.60
CA HIS A 32 0.28 11.92 14.19
C HIS A 32 1.37 11.00 14.76
N ASP A 33 1.01 9.78 15.17
CA ASP A 33 1.94 8.74 15.63
C ASP A 33 2.57 7.93 14.49
N GLY A 34 2.42 8.38 13.23
CA GLY A 34 3.11 7.79 12.09
C GLY A 34 2.45 6.52 11.53
N ARG A 35 1.14 6.32 11.72
CA ARG A 35 0.42 5.18 11.15
C ARG A 35 -0.25 5.60 9.85
N LEU A 36 0.27 5.09 8.72
CA LEU A 36 -0.30 5.27 7.40
C LEU A 36 -1.27 4.14 7.09
N THR A 37 -2.56 4.44 7.08
CA THR A 37 -3.64 3.48 6.89
C THR A 37 -4.28 3.65 5.52
N ILE A 38 -4.33 2.55 4.77
CA ILE A 38 -5.07 2.40 3.52
C ILE A 38 -6.32 1.57 3.80
N SER A 39 -7.49 2.10 3.44
CA SER A 39 -8.77 1.45 3.70
C SER A 39 -9.73 1.60 2.52
N GLY A 40 -10.78 0.78 2.52
CA GLY A 40 -11.84 0.84 1.52
C GLY A 40 -12.81 -0.33 1.66
N ASP A 41 -13.77 -0.43 0.75
CA ASP A 41 -14.75 -1.52 0.71
C ASP A 41 -14.89 -2.06 -0.72
N ARG A 42 -14.39 -3.29 -0.94
CA ARG A 42 -14.49 -3.95 -2.23
C ARG A 42 -15.82 -4.69 -2.32
N ARG A 43 -16.80 -4.04 -2.96
CA ARG A 43 -18.14 -4.63 -3.14
C ARG A 43 -18.10 -5.82 -4.09
N SER A 44 -18.87 -6.86 -3.77
CA SER A 44 -19.10 -7.97 -4.69
C SER A 44 -19.94 -7.49 -5.88
N PRO A 45 -19.74 -8.05 -7.07
CA PRO A 45 -20.59 -7.75 -8.21
C PRO A 45 -22.03 -8.22 -7.94
N PRO A 46 -23.05 -7.57 -8.53
CA PRO A 46 -24.46 -7.86 -8.25
C PRO A 46 -24.84 -9.33 -8.39
N PHE A 47 -24.29 -10.04 -9.37
CA PHE A 47 -24.57 -11.46 -9.61
C PHE A 47 -24.03 -12.40 -8.52
N LEU A 48 -23.13 -11.94 -7.64
CA LEU A 48 -22.66 -12.70 -6.48
C LEU A 48 -23.38 -12.31 -5.18
N SER A 49 -24.25 -11.30 -5.22
CA SER A 49 -25.04 -10.88 -4.06
C SER A 49 -26.18 -11.87 -3.82
N ASN A 50 -26.27 -12.40 -2.61
CA ASN A 50 -27.30 -13.38 -2.23
C ASN A 50 -28.65 -12.72 -1.88
N THR A 51 -28.91 -11.50 -2.38
CA THR A 51 -30.13 -10.75 -2.07
C THR A 51 -31.31 -11.09 -2.98
N ASP A 52 -31.05 -11.69 -4.14
CA ASP A 52 -32.08 -12.16 -5.07
C ASP A 52 -32.06 -13.70 -5.14
N PRO A 53 -33.13 -14.39 -4.71
CA PRO A 53 -33.21 -15.85 -4.75
C PRO A 53 -33.25 -16.43 -6.18
N ALA A 54 -33.43 -15.60 -7.22
CA ALA A 54 -33.34 -16.01 -8.61
C ALA A 54 -31.89 -16.10 -9.14
N LEU A 55 -30.89 -15.58 -8.40
CA LEU A 55 -29.50 -15.60 -8.82
C LEU A 55 -28.85 -16.98 -8.60
N ALA A 56 -27.94 -17.33 -9.51
CA ALA A 56 -27.18 -18.57 -9.45
C ALA A 56 -26.28 -18.62 -8.19
N ILE A 57 -26.31 -19.76 -7.49
CA ILE A 57 -25.41 -20.02 -6.37
C ILE A 57 -24.09 -20.57 -6.93
N TYR A 58 -23.04 -19.77 -6.83
CA TYR A 58 -21.70 -20.19 -7.23
C TYR A 58 -21.02 -20.95 -6.09
N PRO A 59 -20.65 -22.24 -6.27
CA PRO A 59 -20.03 -23.05 -5.22
C PRO A 59 -18.59 -22.64 -4.91
N VAL A 60 -17.93 -21.93 -5.84
CA VAL A 60 -16.55 -21.44 -5.69
C VAL A 60 -16.54 -19.93 -5.80
N LYS A 61 -15.96 -19.26 -4.79
CA LYS A 61 -15.76 -17.81 -4.72
C LYS A 61 -14.38 -17.53 -4.12
N GLU A 62 -13.40 -17.23 -4.97
CA GLU A 62 -12.00 -17.09 -4.54
C GLU A 62 -11.61 -15.63 -4.24
N LEU A 63 -12.26 -14.67 -4.90
CA LEU A 63 -12.03 -13.25 -4.66
C LEU A 63 -12.61 -12.82 -3.33
N LYS A 64 -11.80 -12.07 -2.57
CA LYS A 64 -12.22 -11.46 -1.31
C LYS A 64 -12.95 -10.15 -1.57
N TYR A 65 -14.11 -9.99 -0.94
CA TYR A 65 -14.95 -8.80 -0.95
C TYR A 65 -15.18 -8.30 0.48
N GLY A 66 -15.63 -7.06 0.60
CA GLY A 66 -15.91 -6.39 1.86
C GLY A 66 -14.85 -5.35 2.24
N ARG A 67 -15.03 -4.81 3.45
CA ARG A 67 -14.16 -3.79 4.03
C ARG A 67 -12.75 -4.35 4.25
N PHE A 68 -11.75 -3.55 3.87
CA PHE A 68 -10.35 -3.82 4.15
C PHE A 68 -9.70 -2.62 4.82
N GLU A 69 -8.66 -2.93 5.60
CA GLU A 69 -7.78 -1.94 6.19
C GLU A 69 -6.36 -2.52 6.26
N ARG A 70 -5.37 -1.72 5.90
CA ARG A 70 -3.96 -2.04 6.02
C ARG A 70 -3.22 -0.83 6.55
N THR A 71 -2.51 -1.02 7.66
CA THR A 71 -1.69 0.02 8.26
C THR A 71 -0.22 -0.31 8.08
N ILE A 72 0.55 0.70 7.65
CA ILE A 72 2.01 0.69 7.58
C ILE A 72 2.51 1.67 8.63
N ASN A 73 3.52 1.25 9.40
CA ASN A 73 4.22 2.15 10.32
C ASN A 73 5.25 2.94 9.52
N VAL A 74 5.08 4.26 9.49
CA VAL A 74 6.07 5.19 8.99
C VAL A 74 7.13 5.37 10.09
N PRO A 75 8.44 5.30 9.77
CA PRO A 75 9.49 5.41 10.78
C PRO A 75 9.37 6.68 11.63
N ALA A 76 9.54 6.52 12.94
CA ALA A 76 9.53 7.64 13.89
C ALA A 76 10.71 8.60 13.64
N GLY A 77 10.50 9.90 13.93
CA GLY A 77 11.53 10.94 13.76
C GLY A 77 11.50 11.66 12.40
N LEU A 78 10.58 11.26 11.51
CA LEU A 78 10.27 12.00 10.30
C LEU A 78 9.00 12.82 10.56
N GLU A 79 9.08 14.15 10.55
CA GLU A 79 7.89 15.00 10.53
C GLU A 79 7.21 14.88 9.16
N VAL A 80 6.46 13.79 8.97
CA VAL A 80 5.67 13.57 7.76
C VAL A 80 4.32 14.21 7.96
N SER A 81 4.01 15.18 7.10
CA SER A 81 2.65 15.69 6.98
C SER A 81 1.90 14.94 5.88
N VAL A 82 0.57 15.07 5.86
CA VAL A 82 -0.26 14.52 4.78
C VAL A 82 0.19 15.02 3.40
N LYS A 83 0.79 16.22 3.30
CA LYS A 83 1.26 16.78 2.03
C LYS A 83 2.48 16.06 1.46
N ASP A 84 3.19 15.31 2.29
CA ASP A 84 4.38 14.57 1.90
C ASP A 84 4.05 13.14 1.42
N ILE A 85 2.79 12.73 1.56
CA ILE A 85 2.28 11.45 1.07
C ILE A 85 1.79 11.63 -0.36
N ASN A 86 2.41 10.91 -1.29
CA ASN A 86 1.95 10.83 -2.67
C ASN A 86 1.23 9.51 -2.90
N ALA A 87 0.07 9.55 -3.58
CA ALA A 87 -0.71 8.38 -3.92
C ALA A 87 -1.19 8.42 -5.37
N SER A 88 -0.99 7.32 -6.10
CA SER A 88 -1.46 7.13 -7.47
C SER A 88 -2.09 5.75 -7.62
N LEU A 89 -3.18 5.67 -8.39
CA LEU A 89 -3.88 4.42 -8.68
C LEU A 89 -3.90 4.24 -10.19
N ALA A 90 -3.32 3.15 -10.67
CA ALA A 90 -3.34 2.75 -12.07
C ALA A 90 -3.50 1.23 -12.15
N ASP A 91 -4.33 0.75 -13.08
CA ASP A 91 -4.52 -0.68 -13.35
C ASP A 91 -4.85 -1.54 -12.11
N GLY A 92 -5.61 -0.98 -11.17
CA GLY A 92 -5.95 -1.65 -9.92
C GLY A 92 -4.82 -1.72 -8.90
N MET A 93 -3.72 -1.01 -9.12
CA MET A 93 -2.57 -0.94 -8.23
C MET A 93 -2.45 0.46 -7.61
N LEU A 94 -2.62 0.55 -6.30
CA LEU A 94 -2.38 1.79 -5.57
C LEU A 94 -0.91 1.82 -5.15
N CYS A 95 -0.18 2.82 -5.65
CA CYS A 95 1.17 3.15 -5.25
C CYS A 95 1.13 4.36 -4.30
N VAL A 96 1.59 4.16 -3.07
CA VAL A 96 1.70 5.20 -2.03
C VAL A 96 3.16 5.38 -1.67
N SER A 97 3.64 6.62 -1.58
CA SER A 97 5.02 6.91 -1.18
C SER A 97 5.09 8.00 -0.14
N TRP A 98 6.11 7.92 0.71
CA TRP A 98 6.42 8.88 1.76
C TRP A 98 7.92 9.07 1.87
N PRO A 99 8.40 10.21 2.41
CA PRO A 99 9.83 10.45 2.50
C PRO A 99 10.50 9.40 3.39
N ARG A 100 11.75 9.10 3.10
CA ARG A 100 12.62 8.37 4.00
C ARG A 100 13.08 9.32 5.11
N ALA A 101 13.20 8.82 6.34
CA ALA A 101 14.02 9.47 7.35
C ALA A 101 15.41 9.74 6.77
N ILE A 102 15.90 10.98 6.88
CA ILE A 102 17.28 11.29 6.47
C ILE A 102 18.18 10.42 7.35
N GLN A 103 18.73 9.36 6.77
CA GLN A 103 19.85 8.67 7.39
C GLN A 103 21.00 9.66 7.38
N PRO A 104 21.65 9.97 8.53
CA PRO A 104 22.93 10.65 8.49
C PRO A 104 23.82 9.81 7.57
N ALA A 105 24.37 10.47 6.55
CA ALA A 105 24.93 9.87 5.35
C ALA A 105 25.52 8.49 5.64
N LEU A 106 25.01 7.45 4.97
CA LEU A 106 25.70 6.17 4.91
C LEU A 106 27.10 6.48 4.37
N SER A 107 28.09 6.56 5.27
CA SER A 107 29.48 6.44 4.91
C SER A 107 29.56 5.20 4.05
N GLN A 108 29.84 5.37 2.77
CA GLN A 108 30.01 4.27 1.83
C GLN A 108 30.98 3.29 2.47
N VAL A 109 30.49 2.17 3.00
CA VAL A 109 31.37 1.10 3.45
C VAL A 109 31.93 0.51 2.17
N PRO A 110 33.23 0.65 1.87
CA PRO A 110 33.79 0.11 0.65
C PRO A 110 33.55 -1.40 0.68
N THR A 111 32.72 -1.89 -0.23
CA THR A 111 32.51 -3.33 -0.37
C THR A 111 33.76 -3.88 -1.04
N HIS A 112 34.72 -4.35 -0.27
CA HIS A 112 35.82 -5.14 -0.81
C HIS A 112 35.22 -6.45 -1.33
N VAL A 113 35.10 -6.53 -2.66
CA VAL A 113 34.85 -7.80 -3.36
C VAL A 113 36.10 -8.65 -3.16
N VAL A 114 36.02 -9.65 -2.30
CA VAL A 114 37.03 -10.70 -2.21
C VAL A 114 36.73 -11.68 -3.34
N SER A 115 37.45 -11.55 -4.45
CA SER A 115 37.52 -12.62 -5.45
C SER A 115 38.27 -13.80 -4.82
N MET A 116 37.61 -14.94 -4.68
CA MET A 116 38.30 -16.21 -4.43
C MET A 116 38.81 -16.75 -5.77
N ALA A 117 40.09 -17.14 -5.76
CA ALA A 117 40.76 -17.85 -6.84
C ALA A 117 40.33 -19.33 -6.89
#